data_AF-A0A9D0X816-F1
#
_entry.id   AF-A0A9D0X816-F1
#
_cell.length_a   1.000
_cell.length_b   1.000
_cell.length_c   1.000
_cell.angle_alpha   90.00
_cell.angle_beta   90.00
_cell.angle_gamma   90.00
#
_symmetry.space_group_name_H-M   'P 1'
#
loop_
_entity.id
_entity.type
_entity.pdbx_description
1 polymer ?
#
loop_
_entity_poly.entity_id
_entity_poly.type
_entity_poly.pdbx_seq_one_letter_code
_entity_poly.pdbx_strand_id
1 'polypeptide(L)'
;SMFFYTDTADAPWTIIKSDDKKRARLNTMQHFLASLPYPGKDEHVVRRPDPLIVGASSDVIGRSDHIIGRSLHPSQRLTHD
;
A
#
# COMPACT_ATOMS: atom_id res chain seq x y z
N SER A 1 2.26 -9.90 8.83
CA SER A 1 2.11 -8.89 9.88
C SER A 1 3.33 -7.99 9.87
N MET A 2 3.55 -7.30 8.75
CA MET A 2 4.35 -6.07 8.72
C MET A 2 3.36 -4.91 8.78
N PHE A 3 2.47 -4.82 7.78
CA PHE A 3 1.40 -3.81 7.71
C PHE A 3 0.56 -3.70 8.98
N PHE A 4 0.14 -4.81 9.59
CA PHE A 4 -0.67 -4.79 10.80
C PHE A 4 -0.03 -4.02 11.98
N TYR A 5 1.30 -4.06 12.09
CA TYR A 5 2.00 -3.43 13.22
C TYR A 5 2.58 -2.05 12.89
N THR A 6 2.75 -1.72 11.61
CA THR A 6 3.47 -0.51 11.19
C THR A 6 2.69 0.40 10.26
N ASP A 7 1.45 0.05 9.88
CA ASP A 7 0.52 0.95 9.20
C ASP A 7 -0.21 1.81 10.24
N THR A 8 0.15 3.09 10.28
CA THR A 8 -0.40 4.06 11.24
C THR A 8 -0.97 5.27 10.52
N ALA A 9 -1.84 6.03 11.18
CA ALA A 9 -2.43 7.24 10.60
C ALA A 9 -1.37 8.31 10.25
N ASP A 10 -0.29 8.39 11.04
CA ASP A 10 0.81 9.34 10.84
C ASP A 10 1.78 8.89 9.73
N ALA A 11 1.88 7.58 9.47
CA ALA A 11 2.77 6.99 8.47
C ALA A 11 2.10 5.81 7.75
N PRO A 12 1.11 6.08 6.89
CA PRO A 12 0.31 5.03 6.26
C PRO A 12 1.09 4.28 5.18
N TRP A 13 0.86 2.97 5.08
CA TRP A 13 1.36 2.12 4.01
C TRP A 13 0.51 2.27 2.75
N THR A 14 1.16 2.67 1.67
CA THR A 14 0.57 2.68 0.32
C THR A 14 0.98 1.43 -0.44
N ILE A 15 0.00 0.70 -0.97
CA ILE A 15 0.21 -0.53 -1.74
C ILE A 15 0.16 -0.24 -3.24
N ILE A 16 1.14 -0.74 -3.98
CA ILE A 16 1.24 -0.59 -5.44
C ILE A 16 1.22 -1.96 -6.11
N LYS A 17 0.19 -2.23 -6.93
CA LYS A 17 0.16 -3.42 -7.79
C LYS A 17 1.16 -3.25 -8.94
N SER A 18 2.11 -4.17 -9.06
CA SER A 18 3.33 -3.97 -9.86
C SER A 18 3.54 -4.93 -11.02
N ASP A 19 2.54 -5.76 -11.36
CA ASP A 19 2.60 -6.67 -12.52
C ASP A 19 2.88 -5.91 -13.83
N ASP A 20 2.19 -4.78 -14.05
CA ASP A 20 2.59 -3.79 -15.06
C ASP A 20 3.55 -2.78 -14.43
N LYS A 21 4.85 -3.03 -14.60
CA LYS A 21 5.94 -2.19 -14.06
C LYS A 21 5.86 -0.74 -14.56
N LYS A 22 5.44 -0.50 -15.80
CA LYS A 22 5.39 0.87 -16.35
C LYS A 22 4.28 1.65 -15.67
N ARG A 23 3.09 1.08 -15.58
CA ARG A 23 1.95 1.71 -14.89
C ARG A 23 2.21 1.86 -13.40
N ALA A 24 2.85 0.89 -12.75
CA ALA A 24 3.21 0.97 -11.33
C ALA A 24 4.09 2.19 -11.02
N ARG A 25 5.19 2.36 -11.78
CA ARG A 25 6.11 3.49 -11.59
C ARG A 25 5.42 4.84 -11.75
N LEU A 26 4.61 5.00 -12.81
CA LEU A 26 3.86 6.24 -13.03
C LEU A 26 2.90 6.51 -11.87
N ASN A 27 2.16 5.50 -11.42
CA ASN A 27 1.20 5.66 -10.34
C ASN A 27 1.86 5.95 -8.97
N THR A 28 3.02 5.35 -8.69
CA THR A 28 3.81 5.69 -7.51
C THR A 28 4.19 7.17 -7.51
N MET A 29 4.71 7.70 -8.63
CA MET A 29 5.05 9.11 -8.75
C MET A 29 3.82 10.01 -8.64
N GLN A 30 2.71 9.63 -9.28
CA GLN A 30 1.45 10.37 -9.19
C GLN A 30 0.94 10.46 -7.75
N HIS A 31 0.95 9.35 -7.01
CA HIS A 31 0.55 9.33 -5.60
C HIS A 31 1.42 10.27 -4.74
N PHE A 32 2.74 10.18 -4.88
CA PHE A 32 3.69 11.00 -4.10
C PHE A 32 3.58 12.49 -4.42
N LEU A 33 3.51 12.86 -5.70
CA LEU A 33 3.41 14.26 -6.11
C LEU A 33 2.02 14.83 -5.80
N ALA A 34 0.96 14.03 -5.86
CA ALA A 34 -0.39 14.47 -5.51
C ALA A 34 -0.50 14.79 -4.00
N SER A 35 0.15 14.01 -3.13
CA SER A 35 0.00 14.12 -1.67
C SER A 35 0.70 15.34 -1.06
N LEU A 36 1.75 15.87 -1.70
CA LEU A 36 2.52 16.98 -1.17
C LEU A 36 2.11 18.33 -1.77
N PRO A 37 1.94 19.40 -0.97
CA PRO A 37 1.81 20.75 -1.50
C PRO A 37 3.19 21.25 -1.95
N TYR A 38 3.32 21.70 -3.20
CA TYR A 38 4.54 22.33 -3.70
C TYR A 38 4.24 23.41 -4.76
N PRO A 39 5.05 24.48 -4.85
CA PRO A 39 4.87 25.54 -5.84
C PRO A 39 5.01 25.02 -7.28
N GLY A 40 4.16 25.52 -8.19
CA GLY A 40 4.24 25.16 -9.61
C GLY A 40 3.78 23.73 -9.93
N LYS A 41 2.95 23.11 -9.07
CA LYS A 41 2.28 21.85 -9.39
C LYS A 41 1.38 22.05 -10.61
N ASP A 42 1.68 21.32 -11.67
CA ASP A 42 0.82 21.21 -12.85
C ASP A 42 -0.19 20.06 -12.65
N GLU A 43 -1.46 20.40 -12.43
CA GLU A 43 -2.54 19.44 -12.22
C GLU A 43 -2.94 18.66 -13.49
N HIS A 44 -2.52 19.12 -14.68
CA HIS A 44 -2.72 18.38 -15.92
C HIS A 44 -1.75 17.20 -16.04
N VAL A 45 -0.54 17.34 -15.47
CA VAL A 45 0.47 16.28 -15.40
C VAL A 45 0.27 15.42 -14.16
N VAL A 46 0.14 16.05 -12.99
CA VAL A 46 -0.01 15.37 -11.70
C VAL A 46 -1.46 15.08 -11.43
N ARG A 47 -1.93 13.96 -11.99
CA ARG A 47 -3.30 13.49 -11.86
C ARG A 47 -3.43 12.57 -10.65
N ARG A 48 -4.67 12.32 -10.22
CA ARG A 48 -4.92 11.30 -9.20
C ARG A 48 -4.38 9.93 -9.66
N PRO A 49 -3.73 9.16 -8.76
CA PRO A 49 -3.30 7.80 -9.08
C PRO A 49 -4.51 6.91 -9.40
N ASP A 50 -4.29 5.93 -10.26
CA ASP A 50 -5.27 4.91 -10.65
C ASP A 50 -5.62 4.04 -9.43
N PRO A 51 -6.89 4.05 -8.96
CA PRO A 51 -7.31 3.32 -7.75
C PRO A 51 -7.26 1.80 -7.93
N LEU A 52 -7.13 1.30 -9.17
CA LEU A 52 -6.93 -0.12 -9.40
C LEU A 52 -5.48 -0.55 -9.15
N ILE A 53 -4.54 0.40 -9.17
CA ILE A 53 -3.09 0.16 -9.02
C ILE A 53 -2.61 0.58 -7.64
N VAL A 54 -3.10 1.70 -7.12
CA VAL A 54 -2.72 2.26 -5.80
C VAL A 54 -3.84 2.01 -4.80
N GLY A 55 -3.50 1.38 -3.67
CA GLY A 55 -4.44 1.07 -2.59
C GLY A 55 -3.81 1.22 -1.21
N ALA A 56 -4.56 0.83 -0.18
CA ALA A 56 -4.14 0.85 1.21
C ALA A 56 -3.78 -0.56 1.69
N SER A 57 -3.13 -0.65 2.86
CA SER A 57 -2.77 -1.95 3.44
C SER A 57 -4.01 -2.83 3.74
N SER A 58 -5.15 -2.20 4.06
CA SER A 58 -6.44 -2.85 4.30
C SER A 58 -6.90 -3.70 3.12
N ASP A 59 -6.58 -3.30 1.89
CA ASP A 59 -6.94 -4.02 0.66
C ASP A 59 -6.22 -5.37 0.53
N VAL A 60 -5.11 -5.52 1.24
CA VAL A 60 -4.29 -6.75 1.27
C VAL A 60 -4.62 -7.60 2.50
N ILE A 61 -4.80 -6.96 3.65
CA ILE A 61 -5.06 -7.65 4.94
C ILE A 61 -6.39 -8.40 4.91
N GLY A 62 -7.48 -7.79 4.43
CA GLY A 62 -8.81 -8.41 4.40
C GLY A 62 -8.97 -9.55 3.38
N ARG A 63 -8.01 -9.74 2.46
CA ARG A 63 -8.03 -10.82 1.46
C ARG A 63 -7.22 -12.04 1.87
N SER A 64 -6.48 -11.97 2.97
CA SER A 64 -5.43 -12.93 3.26
C SER A 64 -5.31 -13.24 4.76
N ASP A 65 -6.33 -13.90 5.32
CA ASP A 65 -6.27 -14.46 6.69
C ASP A 65 -5.01 -15.34 6.89
N HIS A 66 -4.54 -15.98 5.82
CA HIS A 66 -3.34 -16.82 5.84
C HIS A 66 -2.00 -16.04 5.94
N ILE A 67 -1.95 -14.76 5.54
CA ILE A 67 -0.72 -13.94 5.59
C ILE A 67 -0.42 -13.50 7.03
N ILE A 68 -1.45 -13.29 7.85
CA ILE A 68 -1.27 -12.98 9.27
C ILE A 68 -0.62 -14.18 9.97
N GLY A 69 -1.15 -15.39 9.78
CA GLY A 69 -0.64 -16.61 10.42
C GLY A 69 0.84 -16.91 10.15
N ARG A 70 1.34 -16.66 8.93
CA ARG A 70 2.76 -16.94 8.58
C ARG A 70 3.76 -15.91 9.10
N SER A 71 3.29 -14.71 9.42
CA SER A 71 4.15 -13.61 9.83
C SER A 71 4.26 -13.47 11.35
N LEU A 72 3.40 -14.18 12.09
CA LEU A 72 3.52 -14.29 13.53
C LEU A 72 4.79 -15.07 13.88
N HIS A 73 5.44 -14.65 14.96
CA HIS A 73 6.58 -15.36 15.53
C HIS A 73 6.21 -16.84 15.74
N PRO A 74 7.11 -17.83 15.49
CA PRO A 74 6.77 -19.25 15.57
C PRO A 74 6.06 -19.66 16.87
N SER A 75 6.36 -19.03 18.01
CA SER A 75 5.70 -19.28 19.30
C SER A 75 4.26 -18.75 19.41
N GLN A 76 3.87 -17.83 18.53
CA GLN A 76 2.53 -17.24 18.45
C GLN A 76 1.67 -17.88 17.35
N ARG A 77 2.24 -18.83 16.58
CA ARG A 77 1.49 -19.69 15.66
C ARG A 77 0.87 -20.83 16.44
N LEU A 78 -0.06 -20.51 17.33
CA LEU A 78 -0.79 -21.56 18.05
C LEU A 78 -1.75 -22.27 17.10
N THR A 79 -1.67 -23.59 17.20
CA THR A 79 -2.37 -24.65 16.49
C THR A 79 -3.89 -24.51 16.64
N HIS A 80 -4.58 -24.38 15.52
CA HIS A 80 -5.97 -24.83 15.44
C HIS A 80 -5.94 -26.26 14.89
N ASP A 81 -6.14 -27.22 15.78
CA ASP A 81 -6.76 -28.51 15.43
C ASP A 81 -8.25 -28.27 15.11
#